data_AF-A0A4R8XV01-F1
#
_entry.id   AF-A0A4R8XV01-F1
#
_cell.length_a   1.000
_cell.length_b   1.000
_cell.length_c   1.000
_cell.angle_alpha   90.00
_cell.angle_beta   90.00
_cell.angle_gamma   90.00
#
_symmetry.space_group_name_H-M   'P 1'
#
loop_
_entity.id
_entity.type
_entity.pdbx_description
1 polymer ?
#
loop_
_entity_poly.entity_id
_entity_poly.type
_entity_poly.pdbx_seq_one_letter_code
_entity_poly.pdbx_strand_id
1 'polypeptide(L)'
;MYRRAHSVSRLVTAGDREALDDIAEELRSASRLMNCAAAAGEKAQPNCCLLDFDCFRVFAPGRVGPLLIRSNHDLTNTICRMAAPRHRISSATRRKMTDSIALSKVPWAGHLDEPDFLARIYDLQKMPSTDERYSNAFDDIYQHQVRNYDWGDGWVFTDARFNLLHADDDEFLRLLAEMLHPIVRPDEAEVAELLAAFNEILRVDGFALFAKDWISGHAVYGWRRNDAFHGSSPELRLHERPLTDPVVLQEHLTRIRDGLVADPAATISSCKSLLESLFKIVLDQSFIDYPRADDVPQLYRKVADLLSLSAESVPASARGSEASQKILRTLVTTVGTLAELRNELGIDHGKSERSAALARHARLALNATVTVAEFILDTWQERLDSGQLSGPA
;
A
#
# COMPACT_ATOMS: atom_id res chain seq x y z
N MET A 1 39.35 33.78 27.89
CA MET A 1 39.98 32.94 26.85
C MET A 1 39.98 31.49 27.34
N TYR A 2 39.22 30.63 26.65
CA TYR A 2 39.27 29.15 26.63
C TYR A 2 39.71 28.37 27.90
N ARG A 3 38.81 27.49 28.40
CA ARG A 3 39.07 26.03 28.41
C ARG A 3 37.83 25.21 28.78
N ARG A 4 37.58 24.17 27.99
CA ARG A 4 36.67 23.03 28.19
C ARG A 4 37.14 22.15 29.36
N ALA A 5 36.18 21.51 30.03
CA ALA A 5 36.31 20.12 30.48
C ALA A 5 34.93 19.49 30.80
N HIS A 6 34.73 18.28 30.27
CA HIS A 6 33.90 17.16 30.73
C HIS A 6 32.38 17.28 30.97
N SER A 7 31.63 16.38 30.33
CA SER A 7 30.67 15.53 31.05
C SER A 7 30.37 14.23 30.30
N VAL A 8 30.51 13.11 31.02
CA VAL A 8 29.91 11.81 30.71
C VAL A 8 28.93 11.50 31.84
N SER A 9 27.70 11.17 31.44
CA SER A 9 26.71 10.31 32.10
C SER A 9 26.28 10.59 33.56
N ARG A 10 24.98 10.86 33.75
CA ARG A 10 24.17 10.23 34.81
C ARG A 10 22.68 10.24 34.48
N LEU A 11 22.05 9.14 34.89
CA LEU A 11 20.68 8.72 34.67
C LEU A 11 19.58 9.69 35.16
N VAL A 12 18.54 9.75 34.34
CA VAL A 12 17.08 9.80 34.63
C VAL A 12 16.66 9.96 36.09
N THR A 13 15.94 11.04 36.42
CA THR A 13 14.54 11.00 36.92
C THR A 13 13.94 12.42 37.11
N ALA A 14 12.67 12.52 36.72
CA ALA A 14 11.63 13.48 37.16
C ALA A 14 11.73 14.96 36.77
N GLY A 15 10.91 15.32 35.77
CA GLY A 15 10.21 16.60 35.68
C GLY A 15 10.90 17.67 34.84
N ASP A 16 10.31 17.99 33.69
CA ASP A 16 10.29 19.38 33.20
C ASP A 16 9.04 19.62 32.36
N ARG A 17 8.08 20.29 33.00
CA ARG A 17 6.86 20.86 32.40
C ARG A 17 7.19 21.97 31.38
N GLU A 18 8.40 22.52 31.40
CA GLU A 18 8.86 23.57 30.47
C GLU A 18 8.82 23.12 29.00
N ALA A 19 9.25 21.89 28.69
CA ALA A 19 9.21 21.39 27.31
C ALA A 19 7.79 21.14 26.77
N LEU A 20 6.81 20.98 27.66
CA LEU A 20 5.39 20.85 27.31
C LEU A 20 4.70 22.21 27.22
N ASP A 21 5.16 23.21 28.00
CA ASP A 21 4.64 24.58 27.92
C ASP A 21 5.09 25.30 26.64
N ASP A 22 6.33 25.07 26.16
CA ASP A 22 6.81 25.61 24.88
C ASP A 22 6.00 25.09 23.68
N ILE A 23 5.67 23.79 23.67
CA ILE A 23 4.84 23.17 22.64
C ILE A 23 3.39 23.65 22.74
N ALA A 24 2.87 23.85 23.97
CA ALA A 24 1.53 24.38 24.19
C ALA A 24 1.42 25.88 23.85
N GLU A 25 2.50 26.64 23.87
CA GLU A 25 2.55 28.06 23.48
C GLU A 25 2.69 28.23 21.95
N GLU A 26 3.42 27.34 21.26
CA GLU A 26 3.41 27.22 19.79
C GLU A 26 2.03 26.82 19.25
N LEU A 27 1.35 25.86 19.88
CA LEU A 27 0.00 25.47 19.46
C LEU A 27 -1.06 26.54 19.77
N ARG A 28 -0.90 27.31 20.86
CA ARG A 28 -1.79 28.44 21.19
C ARG A 28 -1.56 29.65 20.28
N SER A 29 -0.34 29.91 19.84
CA SER A 29 -0.03 30.97 18.87
C SER A 29 -0.54 30.62 17.46
N ALA A 30 -0.43 29.36 17.04
CA ALA A 30 -1.06 28.86 15.81
C ALA A 30 -2.60 28.94 15.84
N SER A 31 -3.23 28.63 16.99
CA SER A 31 -4.68 28.75 17.17
C SER A 31 -5.18 30.21 17.21
N ARG A 32 -4.40 31.14 17.77
CA ARG A 32 -4.73 32.58 17.74
C ARG A 32 -4.65 33.18 16.34
N LEU A 33 -3.74 32.70 15.49
CA LEU A 33 -3.65 33.11 14.09
C LEU A 33 -4.86 32.64 13.27
N MET A 34 -5.38 31.43 13.52
CA MET A 34 -6.63 30.97 12.90
C MET A 34 -7.87 31.73 13.39
N ASN A 35 -7.91 32.11 14.67
CA ASN A 35 -9.06 32.84 15.23
C ASN A 35 -9.07 34.34 14.88
N CYS A 36 -7.92 34.95 14.55
CA CYS A 36 -7.88 36.33 14.03
C CYS A 36 -8.48 36.42 12.61
N ALA A 37 -8.34 35.37 11.79
CA ALA A 37 -8.95 35.31 10.46
C ALA A 37 -10.48 35.18 10.50
N ALA A 38 -11.06 34.74 11.62
CA ALA A 38 -12.51 34.63 11.82
C ALA A 38 -13.18 35.92 12.34
N ALA A 39 -12.39 36.89 12.85
CA ALA A 39 -12.91 38.12 13.44
C ALA A 39 -12.97 39.33 12.47
N ALA A 40 -12.34 39.23 11.29
CA ALA A 40 -12.48 40.22 10.23
C ALA A 40 -13.67 39.82 9.34
N GLY A 41 -14.84 40.39 9.60
CA GLY A 41 -16.11 40.06 8.94
C GLY A 41 -16.16 40.43 7.46
N GLU A 42 -15.55 39.62 6.60
CA GLU A 42 -15.77 39.62 5.16
C GLU A 42 -16.23 38.23 4.68
N LYS A 43 -17.29 38.22 3.86
CA LYS A 43 -18.02 37.04 3.41
C LYS A 43 -17.12 36.10 2.61
N ALA A 44 -16.76 34.95 3.20
CA ALA A 44 -16.05 33.88 2.51
C ALA A 44 -16.99 33.11 1.55
N GLN A 45 -16.65 33.11 0.25
CA GLN A 45 -17.10 32.10 -0.72
C GLN A 45 -16.12 30.90 -0.66
N PRO A 46 -16.61 29.65 -0.77
CA PRO A 46 -15.76 28.47 -0.63
C PRO A 46 -15.19 28.10 -2.01
N ASN A 47 -13.98 28.59 -2.31
CA ASN A 47 -12.99 28.04 -3.26
C ASN A 47 -12.11 29.17 -3.81
N CYS A 48 -11.09 29.58 -3.06
CA CYS A 48 -9.91 30.26 -3.58
C CYS A 48 -8.86 30.37 -2.47
N CYS A 49 -7.91 29.44 -2.40
CA CYS A 49 -6.65 29.67 -1.66
C CYS A 49 -5.66 30.33 -2.62
N LEU A 50 -5.79 31.66 -2.80
CA LEU A 50 -4.68 32.50 -3.24
C LEU A 50 -4.04 33.08 -1.98
N LEU A 51 -2.90 32.53 -1.61
CA LEU A 51 -2.03 33.15 -0.60
C LEU A 51 -1.11 34.10 -1.35
N ASP A 52 -1.39 35.40 -1.26
CA ASP A 52 -0.41 36.46 -1.54
C ASP A 52 0.63 36.43 -0.42
N PHE A 53 1.84 35.97 -0.74
CA PHE A 53 3.01 36.04 0.14
C PHE A 53 4.06 36.93 -0.52
N ASP A 54 3.91 38.25 -0.36
CA ASP A 54 5.07 39.12 -0.41
C ASP A 54 5.87 38.94 0.88
N CYS A 55 7.16 38.64 0.73
CA CYS A 55 8.21 38.66 1.75
C CYS A 55 8.42 37.40 2.62
N PHE A 56 8.99 36.34 2.04
CA PHE A 56 9.89 35.44 2.79
C PHE A 56 11.17 35.15 1.98
N ARG A 57 12.30 35.73 2.40
CA ARG A 57 13.64 35.35 1.91
C ARG A 57 14.11 34.10 2.65
N VAL A 58 14.16 32.97 1.97
CA VAL A 58 14.78 31.73 2.49
C VAL A 58 16.28 31.75 2.15
N PHE A 59 17.15 31.77 3.17
CA PHE A 59 18.59 31.56 3.01
C PHE A 59 18.93 30.08 3.22
N ALA A 60 19.43 29.41 2.19
CA ALA A 60 20.04 28.07 2.29
C ALA A 60 21.55 28.20 2.57
N PRO A 61 22.17 27.33 3.39
CA PRO A 61 23.61 27.38 3.62
C PRO A 61 24.37 27.02 2.34
N GLY A 62 25.21 27.94 1.84
CA GLY A 62 26.16 27.69 0.75
C GLY A 62 25.89 28.34 -0.61
N ARG A 63 24.91 29.24 -0.77
CA ARG A 63 24.74 30.04 -2.01
C ARG A 63 24.75 31.54 -1.74
N VAL A 64 25.56 32.27 -2.51
CA VAL A 64 25.59 33.74 -2.53
C VAL A 64 24.68 34.21 -3.69
N GLY A 65 23.42 34.50 -3.39
CA GLY A 65 22.50 35.19 -4.33
C GLY A 65 21.05 34.69 -4.28
N PRO A 66 20.05 35.58 -4.50
CA PRO A 66 18.63 35.23 -4.44
C PRO A 66 18.21 34.35 -5.63
N LEU A 67 17.50 33.26 -5.34
CA LEU A 67 16.92 32.37 -6.34
C LEU A 67 15.60 32.98 -6.85
N LEU A 68 15.54 33.38 -8.12
CA LEU A 68 14.32 33.82 -8.78
C LEU A 68 13.45 32.59 -9.12
N ILE A 69 12.41 32.34 -8.32
CA ILE A 69 11.45 31.26 -8.50
C ILE A 69 10.41 31.71 -9.54
N ARG A 70 10.26 30.95 -10.64
CA ARG A 70 9.44 31.35 -11.79
C ARG A 70 8.03 30.74 -11.87
N SER A 71 7.63 29.83 -10.98
CA SER A 71 6.22 29.40 -10.91
C SER A 71 5.86 28.62 -9.63
N ASN A 72 4.59 28.70 -9.22
CA ASN A 72 4.03 28.06 -8.03
C ASN A 72 4.04 26.51 -8.08
N HIS A 73 4.19 25.89 -9.26
CA HIS A 73 4.07 24.44 -9.40
C HIS A 73 5.28 23.66 -8.83
N ASP A 74 6.47 24.27 -8.86
CA ASP A 74 7.68 23.66 -8.31
C ASP A 74 7.74 23.70 -6.78
N LEU A 75 7.10 24.69 -6.15
CA LEU A 75 7.03 24.79 -4.68
C LEU A 75 6.09 23.72 -4.12
N THR A 76 4.93 23.51 -4.74
CA THR A 76 3.95 22.49 -4.29
C THR A 76 4.51 21.08 -4.43
N ASN A 77 5.22 20.77 -5.51
CA ASN A 77 5.87 19.46 -5.68
C ASN A 77 7.03 19.23 -4.70
N THR A 78 7.77 20.29 -4.34
CA THR A 78 8.87 20.19 -3.37
C THR A 78 8.33 20.07 -1.94
N ILE A 79 7.30 20.82 -1.58
CA ILE A 79 6.68 20.81 -0.24
C ILE A 79 5.85 19.52 -0.02
N CYS A 80 5.12 19.02 -1.03
CA CYS A 80 4.42 17.74 -0.94
C CYS A 80 5.36 16.54 -0.79
N ARG A 81 6.60 16.62 -1.31
CA ARG A 81 7.63 15.58 -1.07
C ARG A 81 8.18 15.60 0.37
N MET A 82 8.02 16.70 1.10
CA MET A 82 8.60 16.87 2.44
C MET A 82 7.65 16.51 3.59
N ALA A 83 6.37 16.21 3.31
CA ALA A 83 5.34 15.98 4.33
C ALA A 83 4.56 14.65 4.20
N ALA A 84 5.17 13.61 3.60
CA ALA A 84 4.69 12.24 3.78
C ALA A 84 5.26 11.69 5.10
N PRO A 85 4.50 10.95 5.93
CA PRO A 85 5.04 10.33 7.14
C PRO A 85 6.24 9.43 6.77
N ARG A 86 7.43 9.75 7.29
CA ARG A 86 8.71 9.08 6.95
C ARG A 86 8.78 7.60 7.37
N HIS A 87 7.86 7.16 8.24
CA HIS A 87 7.75 5.77 8.68
C HIS A 87 6.28 5.35 8.67
N ARG A 88 5.83 4.80 7.55
CA ARG A 88 4.50 4.19 7.41
C ARG A 88 4.50 2.75 7.90
N ILE A 89 5.65 2.08 7.87
CA ILE A 89 5.83 0.79 8.55
C ILE A 89 6.01 1.07 10.04
N SER A 90 5.10 0.55 10.85
CA SER A 90 5.09 0.74 12.28
C SER A 90 6.31 0.09 12.95
N SER A 91 6.73 0.64 14.09
CA SER A 91 7.81 0.05 14.89
C SER A 91 7.49 -1.35 15.38
N ALA A 92 6.20 -1.67 15.56
CA ALA A 92 5.72 -3.00 15.91
C ALA A 92 5.96 -4.01 14.77
N THR A 93 5.62 -3.64 13.53
CA THR A 93 5.86 -4.48 12.34
C THR A 93 7.35 -4.67 12.10
N ARG A 94 8.16 -3.61 12.23
CA ARG A 94 9.63 -3.70 12.13
C ARG A 94 10.18 -4.69 13.14
N ARG A 95 9.81 -4.55 14.42
CA ARG A 95 10.25 -5.47 15.48
C ARG A 95 9.81 -6.91 15.22
N LYS A 96 8.54 -7.13 14.86
CA LYS A 96 8.03 -8.46 14.52
C LYS A 96 8.81 -9.08 13.36
N MET A 97 9.13 -8.30 12.34
CA MET A 97 9.95 -8.74 11.21
C MET A 97 11.36 -9.12 11.65
N THR A 98 12.05 -8.24 12.39
CA THR A 98 13.43 -8.49 12.84
C THR A 98 13.52 -9.69 13.78
N ASP A 99 12.56 -9.83 14.70
CA ASP A 99 12.48 -10.97 15.61
C ASP A 99 12.23 -12.27 14.84
N SER A 100 11.35 -12.23 13.82
CA SER A 100 11.10 -13.37 12.94
C SER A 100 12.34 -13.79 12.15
N ILE A 101 13.17 -12.84 11.70
CA ILE A 101 14.41 -13.14 10.98
C ILE A 101 15.46 -13.69 11.94
N ALA A 102 15.66 -13.04 13.09
CA ALA A 102 16.68 -13.46 14.08
C ALA A 102 16.38 -14.83 14.72
N LEU A 103 15.10 -15.21 14.83
CA LEU A 103 14.68 -16.53 15.32
C LEU A 103 14.62 -17.60 14.21
N SER A 104 14.76 -17.20 12.94
CA SER A 104 14.77 -18.13 11.83
C SER A 104 16.03 -19.01 11.89
N LYS A 105 15.89 -20.26 11.46
CA LYS A 105 17.05 -21.16 11.27
C LYS A 105 17.82 -20.86 10.00
N VAL A 106 17.27 -19.99 9.15
CA VAL A 106 17.83 -19.62 7.85
C VAL A 106 18.65 -18.33 8.01
N PRO A 107 19.93 -18.33 7.62
CA PRO A 107 20.76 -17.12 7.64
C PRO A 107 20.17 -16.02 6.76
N TRP A 108 20.06 -14.81 7.30
CA TRP A 108 19.46 -13.69 6.57
C TRP A 108 20.29 -13.28 5.33
N ALA A 109 21.62 -13.40 5.41
CA ALA A 109 22.56 -13.20 4.30
C ALA A 109 22.58 -14.34 3.26
N GLY A 110 21.78 -15.39 3.44
CA GLY A 110 21.69 -16.53 2.53
C GLY A 110 23.03 -17.27 2.42
N HIS A 111 23.52 -17.47 1.20
CA HIS A 111 24.82 -18.12 0.95
C HIS A 111 26.03 -17.17 0.94
N LEU A 112 25.79 -15.85 1.11
CA LEU A 112 26.87 -14.87 1.24
C LEU A 112 27.24 -14.71 2.71
N ASP A 113 28.48 -14.29 2.95
CA ASP A 113 28.86 -13.77 4.26
C ASP A 113 28.15 -12.42 4.49
N GLU A 114 27.79 -12.14 5.74
CA GLU A 114 27.07 -10.92 6.11
C GLU A 114 27.72 -9.60 5.61
N PRO A 115 29.05 -9.38 5.67
CA PRO A 115 29.65 -8.18 5.08
C PRO A 115 29.49 -8.10 3.55
N ASP A 116 29.56 -9.23 2.85
CA ASP A 116 29.39 -9.28 1.39
C ASP A 116 27.92 -9.04 0.99
N PHE A 117 26.98 -9.57 1.76
CA PHE A 117 25.57 -9.24 1.60
C PHE A 117 25.32 -7.74 1.81
N LEU A 118 25.80 -7.18 2.92
CA LEU A 118 25.58 -5.77 3.27
C LEU A 118 26.25 -4.82 2.26
N ALA A 119 27.40 -5.20 1.68
CA ALA A 119 28.06 -4.43 0.62
C ALA A 119 27.22 -4.27 -0.66
N ARG A 120 26.16 -5.08 -0.85
CA ARG A 120 25.21 -4.95 -1.97
C ARG A 120 24.21 -3.81 -1.75
N ILE A 121 24.00 -3.42 -0.48
CA ILE A 121 23.06 -2.38 -0.07
C ILE A 121 23.80 -1.08 0.25
N TYR A 122 24.94 -1.20 0.92
CA TYR A 122 25.71 -0.13 1.53
C TYR A 122 27.16 -0.06 1.00
N ASP A 123 27.72 1.15 0.93
CA ASP A 123 29.14 1.34 0.65
C ASP A 123 29.96 1.20 1.94
N LEU A 124 30.13 -0.05 2.39
CA LEU A 124 30.76 -0.38 3.68
C LEU A 124 32.22 0.10 3.78
N GLN A 125 32.92 0.24 2.64
CA GLN A 125 34.28 0.75 2.62
C GLN A 125 34.36 2.25 2.94
N LYS A 126 33.29 3.01 2.69
CA LYS A 126 33.20 4.44 3.05
C LYS A 126 32.56 4.68 4.41
N MET A 127 31.87 3.69 4.97
CA MET A 127 31.25 3.81 6.28
C MET A 127 32.29 3.63 7.38
N PRO A 128 32.26 4.44 8.46
CA PRO A 128 33.21 4.31 9.56
C PRO A 128 32.99 2.99 10.32
N SER A 129 34.09 2.43 10.84
CA SER A 129 34.04 1.32 11.79
C SER A 129 33.53 1.78 13.15
N THR A 130 32.91 0.86 13.90
CA THR A 130 32.62 1.02 15.33
C THR A 130 33.78 0.60 16.23
N ASP A 131 34.77 -0.08 15.68
CA ASP A 131 36.00 -0.51 16.33
C ASP A 131 37.17 0.33 15.80
N GLU A 132 37.82 1.09 16.68
CA GLU A 132 38.93 2.00 16.34
C GLU A 132 40.12 1.29 15.68
N ARG A 133 40.21 -0.05 15.78
CA ARG A 133 41.25 -0.86 15.11
C ARG A 133 41.07 -0.93 13.59
N TYR A 134 39.87 -0.67 13.08
CA TYR A 134 39.54 -0.74 11.67
C TYR A 134 39.15 0.63 11.12
N SER A 135 39.41 0.84 9.82
CA SER A 135 39.14 2.12 9.17
C SER A 135 37.72 2.22 8.61
N ASN A 136 37.12 1.09 8.26
CA ASN A 136 35.84 1.02 7.57
C ASN A 136 34.96 -0.09 8.14
N ALA A 137 33.65 0.01 7.90
CA ALA A 137 32.67 -0.94 8.40
C ALA A 137 32.85 -2.35 7.82
N PHE A 138 33.35 -2.49 6.59
CA PHE A 138 33.55 -3.81 5.97
C PHE A 138 34.54 -4.66 6.77
N ASP A 139 35.75 -4.13 7.02
CA ASP A 139 36.82 -4.86 7.72
C ASP A 139 36.44 -5.20 9.17
N ASP A 140 35.71 -4.29 9.81
CA ASP A 140 35.16 -4.44 11.15
C ASP A 140 34.15 -5.59 11.23
N ILE A 141 33.10 -5.52 10.39
CA ILE A 141 32.08 -6.57 10.30
C ILE A 141 32.73 -7.90 9.93
N TYR A 142 33.66 -7.91 8.97
CA TYR A 142 34.35 -9.13 8.56
C TYR A 142 35.15 -9.76 9.70
N GLN A 143 35.87 -8.97 10.49
CA GLN A 143 36.60 -9.51 11.63
C GLN A 143 35.65 -10.17 12.64
N HIS A 144 34.54 -9.51 12.96
CA HIS A 144 33.66 -9.94 14.04
C HIS A 144 32.69 -11.06 13.62
N GLN A 145 32.18 -11.01 12.39
CA GLN A 145 31.18 -11.97 11.91
C GLN A 145 31.76 -13.16 11.14
N VAL A 146 32.93 -13.01 10.51
CA VAL A 146 33.52 -14.09 9.69
C VAL A 146 34.73 -14.74 10.36
N ARG A 147 35.59 -13.95 11.03
CA ARG A 147 36.80 -14.51 11.68
C ARG A 147 36.57 -14.93 13.12
N ASN A 148 35.81 -14.15 13.89
CA ASN A 148 35.63 -14.38 15.31
C ASN A 148 34.29 -15.04 15.66
N TYR A 149 33.22 -14.74 14.90
CA TYR A 149 31.84 -15.12 15.21
C TYR A 149 31.40 -14.64 16.60
N ASP A 150 31.68 -13.39 16.95
CA ASP A 150 31.50 -12.85 18.30
C ASP A 150 30.38 -11.78 18.42
N TRP A 151 29.67 -11.44 17.34
CA TRP A 151 28.34 -10.79 17.44
C TRP A 151 27.24 -11.80 17.10
N GLY A 152 26.09 -11.69 17.79
CA GLY A 152 24.99 -12.64 17.62
C GLY A 152 24.19 -12.44 16.33
N ASP A 153 23.47 -13.47 15.90
CA ASP A 153 22.79 -13.63 14.60
C ASP A 153 21.88 -12.47 14.14
N GLY A 154 21.44 -11.62 15.06
CA GLY A 154 20.57 -10.46 14.79
C GLY A 154 21.24 -9.09 14.95
N TRP A 155 22.57 -9.02 15.08
CA TRP A 155 23.29 -7.77 15.39
C TRP A 155 22.98 -6.64 14.41
N VAL A 156 22.77 -6.95 13.13
CA VAL A 156 22.50 -5.95 12.07
C VAL A 156 21.25 -5.11 12.38
N PHE A 157 20.26 -5.68 13.07
CA PHE A 157 19.02 -4.99 13.41
C PHE A 157 19.16 -4.01 14.58
N THR A 158 20.23 -4.11 15.36
CA THR A 158 20.53 -3.23 16.50
C THR A 158 21.75 -2.35 16.26
N ASP A 159 22.48 -2.56 15.17
CA ASP A 159 23.66 -1.78 14.81
C ASP A 159 23.30 -0.34 14.42
N ALA A 160 23.98 0.62 15.05
CA ALA A 160 23.73 2.04 14.86
C ALA A 160 24.10 2.56 13.46
N ARG A 161 24.97 1.86 12.71
CA ARG A 161 25.37 2.25 11.35
C ARG A 161 24.23 2.11 10.36
N PHE A 162 23.36 1.11 10.54
CA PHE A 162 22.22 0.83 9.65
C PHE A 162 20.90 1.30 10.26
N ASN A 163 20.79 1.27 11.59
CA ASN A 163 19.65 1.79 12.33
C ASN A 163 18.28 1.28 11.79
N LEU A 164 18.21 0.01 11.36
CA LEU A 164 17.11 -0.54 10.56
C LEU A 164 15.72 -0.43 11.23
N LEU A 165 15.66 -0.43 12.57
CA LEU A 165 14.42 -0.24 13.32
C LEU A 165 13.85 1.18 13.22
N HIS A 166 14.69 2.15 12.86
CA HIS A 166 14.36 3.57 12.73
C HIS A 166 14.71 4.15 11.36
N ALA A 167 15.21 3.32 10.44
CA ALA A 167 15.52 3.70 9.07
C ALA A 167 14.26 4.06 8.28
N ASP A 168 14.42 4.77 7.17
CA ASP A 168 13.31 5.04 6.25
C ASP A 168 12.69 3.73 5.74
N ASP A 169 11.39 3.75 5.40
CA ASP A 169 10.69 2.54 4.93
C ASP A 169 11.37 1.88 3.72
N ASP A 170 11.87 2.68 2.78
CA ASP A 170 12.56 2.18 1.58
C ASP A 170 13.87 1.47 1.91
N GLU A 171 14.61 1.94 2.90
CA GLU A 171 15.87 1.31 3.32
C GLU A 171 15.60 -0.04 3.99
N PHE A 172 14.58 -0.10 4.86
CA PHE A 172 14.14 -1.34 5.49
C PHE A 172 13.62 -2.36 4.47
N LEU A 173 12.78 -1.92 3.52
CA LEU A 173 12.23 -2.79 2.47
C LEU A 173 13.30 -3.24 1.48
N ARG A 174 14.31 -2.40 1.22
CA ARG A 174 15.45 -2.77 0.36
C ARG A 174 16.25 -3.93 0.97
N LEU A 175 16.50 -3.90 2.27
CA LEU A 175 17.14 -5.04 2.97
C LEU A 175 16.34 -6.33 2.76
N LEU A 176 15.03 -6.30 3.03
CA LEU A 176 14.17 -7.48 2.87
C LEU A 176 14.11 -7.99 1.42
N ALA A 177 14.06 -7.09 0.45
CA ALA A 177 14.09 -7.46 -0.97
C ALA A 177 15.45 -8.06 -1.36
N GLU A 178 16.56 -7.52 -0.85
CA GLU A 178 17.90 -8.03 -1.12
C GLU A 178 18.10 -9.44 -0.52
N MET A 179 17.49 -9.74 0.63
CA MET A 179 17.48 -11.10 1.18
C MET A 179 16.89 -12.11 0.17
N LEU A 180 15.87 -11.72 -0.60
CA LEU A 180 15.24 -12.61 -1.59
C LEU A 180 15.96 -12.61 -2.95
N HIS A 181 17.06 -11.87 -3.11
CA HIS A 181 17.74 -11.73 -4.39
C HIS A 181 18.38 -13.08 -4.81
N PRO A 182 18.36 -13.48 -6.10
CA PRO A 182 18.90 -14.77 -6.54
C PRO A 182 20.39 -14.99 -6.24
N ILE A 183 21.18 -13.90 -6.26
CA ILE A 183 22.60 -13.89 -5.86
C ILE A 183 22.77 -14.06 -4.34
N VAL A 184 21.75 -13.85 -3.52
CA VAL A 184 21.81 -14.08 -2.07
C VAL A 184 21.23 -15.45 -1.75
N ARG A 185 20.21 -15.87 -2.49
CA ARG A 185 19.43 -17.06 -2.21
C ARG A 185 18.93 -17.68 -3.51
N PRO A 186 19.62 -18.72 -4.02
CA PRO A 186 19.25 -19.37 -5.27
C PRO A 186 18.11 -20.39 -5.12
N ASP A 187 17.78 -20.83 -3.89
CA ASP A 187 16.69 -21.78 -3.65
C ASP A 187 15.33 -21.07 -3.70
N GLU A 188 14.54 -21.37 -4.74
CA GLU A 188 13.22 -20.76 -4.95
C GLU A 188 12.18 -21.18 -3.90
N ALA A 189 12.31 -22.37 -3.31
CA ALA A 189 11.40 -22.81 -2.25
C ALA A 189 11.64 -21.99 -0.98
N GLU A 190 12.90 -21.77 -0.62
CA GLU A 190 13.28 -20.92 0.52
C GLU A 190 12.86 -19.46 0.29
N VAL A 191 13.04 -18.94 -0.93
CA VAL A 191 12.54 -17.60 -1.31
C VAL A 191 11.04 -17.51 -1.16
N ALA A 192 10.28 -18.52 -1.60
CA ALA A 192 8.82 -18.53 -1.51
C ALA A 192 8.33 -18.53 -0.05
N GLU A 193 8.95 -19.31 0.83
CA GLU A 193 8.63 -19.35 2.26
C GLU A 193 8.91 -18.01 2.94
N LEU A 194 10.10 -17.42 2.71
CA LEU A 194 10.46 -16.11 3.26
C LEU A 194 9.56 -15.00 2.73
N LEU A 195 9.28 -15.00 1.42
CA LEU A 195 8.39 -14.03 0.79
C LEU A 195 6.99 -14.08 1.42
N ALA A 196 6.45 -15.28 1.63
CA ALA A 196 5.15 -15.46 2.28
C ALA A 196 5.17 -14.94 3.72
N ALA A 197 6.19 -15.29 4.51
CA ALA A 197 6.34 -14.80 5.88
C ALA A 197 6.49 -13.27 5.95
N PHE A 198 7.31 -12.68 5.06
CA PHE A 198 7.52 -11.24 5.02
C PHE A 198 6.24 -10.49 4.63
N ASN A 199 5.54 -10.96 3.60
CA ASN A 199 4.30 -10.35 3.16
C ASN A 199 3.19 -10.46 4.20
N GLU A 200 3.13 -11.54 4.97
CA GLU A 200 2.15 -11.66 6.06
C GLU A 200 2.36 -10.59 7.14
N ILE A 201 3.63 -10.27 7.45
CA ILE A 201 3.97 -9.23 8.42
C ILE A 201 3.74 -7.82 7.85
N LEU A 202 4.22 -7.56 6.62
CA LEU A 202 4.15 -6.24 5.97
C LEU A 202 2.73 -5.81 5.59
N ARG A 203 1.84 -6.78 5.35
CA ARG A 203 0.45 -6.52 4.95
C ARG A 203 -0.30 -5.65 5.97
N VAL A 204 0.01 -5.79 7.26
CA VAL A 204 -0.62 -5.01 8.35
C VAL A 204 -0.44 -3.51 8.15
N ASP A 205 0.72 -3.08 7.63
CA ASP A 205 1.04 -1.67 7.35
C ASP A 205 0.82 -1.28 5.88
N GLY A 206 0.20 -2.17 5.09
CA GLY A 206 -0.14 -1.93 3.70
C GLY A 206 1.07 -1.97 2.76
N PHE A 207 2.04 -2.85 3.00
CA PHE A 207 3.15 -3.10 2.10
C PHE A 207 3.19 -4.56 1.65
N ALA A 208 3.78 -4.81 0.48
CA ALA A 208 4.10 -6.14 0.00
C ALA A 208 5.37 -6.12 -0.86
N LEU A 209 6.17 -7.17 -0.73
CA LEU A 209 7.21 -7.56 -1.66
C LEU A 209 6.59 -8.31 -2.85
N PHE A 210 7.07 -8.03 -4.05
CA PHE A 210 6.59 -8.64 -5.29
C PHE A 210 7.74 -8.84 -6.27
N ALA A 211 7.61 -9.80 -7.18
CA ALA A 211 8.56 -9.99 -8.28
C ALA A 211 8.53 -8.76 -9.20
N LYS A 212 9.60 -7.98 -9.16
CA LYS A 212 9.74 -6.72 -9.92
C LYS A 212 10.42 -6.96 -11.26
N ASP A 213 11.35 -7.90 -11.32
CA ASP A 213 12.13 -8.23 -12.51
C ASP A 213 12.56 -9.71 -12.49
N TRP A 214 13.24 -10.17 -13.52
CA TRP A 214 13.76 -11.54 -13.64
C TRP A 214 15.18 -11.54 -14.18
N ILE A 215 16.08 -12.31 -13.56
CA ILE A 215 17.46 -12.49 -13.99
C ILE A 215 17.76 -13.97 -14.07
N SER A 216 18.18 -14.44 -15.25
CA SER A 216 18.58 -15.84 -15.48
C SER A 216 17.52 -16.87 -15.07
N GLY A 217 16.24 -16.52 -15.19
CA GLY A 217 15.11 -17.39 -14.81
C GLY A 217 14.65 -17.24 -13.36
N HIS A 218 15.35 -16.47 -12.52
CA HIS A 218 14.99 -16.23 -11.12
C HIS A 218 14.40 -14.83 -10.91
N ALA A 219 13.42 -14.71 -10.04
CA ALA A 219 12.76 -13.44 -9.74
C ALA A 219 13.64 -12.51 -8.90
N VAL A 220 13.63 -11.23 -9.23
CA VAL A 220 14.18 -10.14 -8.41
C VAL A 220 13.03 -9.37 -7.79
N TYR A 221 13.07 -9.24 -6.47
CA TYR A 221 11.96 -8.66 -5.71
C TYR A 221 12.11 -7.16 -5.51
N GLY A 222 10.98 -6.46 -5.49
CA GLY A 222 10.86 -5.08 -5.04
C GLY A 222 9.66 -4.93 -4.11
N TRP A 223 9.37 -3.71 -3.66
CA TRP A 223 8.25 -3.43 -2.77
C TRP A 223 7.22 -2.49 -3.40
N ARG A 224 5.97 -2.64 -2.98
CA ARG A 224 4.86 -1.76 -3.34
C ARG A 224 3.99 -1.48 -2.13
N ARG A 225 3.30 -0.34 -2.15
CA ARG A 225 2.19 -0.09 -1.23
C ARG A 225 0.93 -0.79 -1.73
N ASN A 226 0.22 -1.39 -0.80
CA ASN A 226 -1.14 -1.89 -0.98
C ASN A 226 -2.09 -0.70 -0.74
N ASP A 227 -2.08 0.25 -1.67
CA ASP A 227 -2.96 1.42 -1.60
C ASP A 227 -4.34 1.07 -2.12
N ALA A 228 -5.33 1.32 -1.26
CA ALA A 228 -6.71 0.83 -1.30
C ALA A 228 -6.83 -0.62 -0.80
N PHE A 229 -7.98 -0.90 -0.20
CA PHE A 229 -8.41 -2.20 0.36
C PHE A 229 -8.34 -3.37 -0.67
N HIS A 230 -7.95 -3.10 -1.92
CA HIS A 230 -7.73 -4.08 -3.00
C HIS A 230 -6.38 -3.94 -3.74
N GLY A 231 -5.49 -3.02 -3.33
CA GLY A 231 -4.14 -2.84 -3.90
C GLY A 231 -4.07 -2.88 -5.44
N SER A 232 -2.95 -3.39 -5.97
CA SER A 232 -2.80 -3.79 -7.38
C SER A 232 -3.11 -5.28 -7.62
N SER A 233 -3.63 -5.98 -6.59
CA SER A 233 -4.01 -7.39 -6.64
C SER A 233 -5.43 -7.53 -6.07
N PRO A 234 -6.47 -7.63 -6.92
CA PRO A 234 -7.82 -7.90 -6.44
C PRO A 234 -7.90 -9.35 -5.93
N GLU A 235 -8.10 -9.55 -4.62
CA GLU A 235 -8.26 -10.87 -4.01
C GLU A 235 -9.72 -11.15 -3.66
N LEU A 236 -10.51 -11.62 -4.65
CA LEU A 236 -11.90 -12.05 -4.44
C LEU A 236 -12.03 -13.39 -3.69
N ARG A 237 -10.92 -14.01 -3.26
CA ARG A 237 -10.85 -15.32 -2.57
C ARG A 237 -11.71 -16.41 -3.22
N LEU A 238 -11.66 -16.49 -4.56
CA LEU A 238 -12.55 -17.33 -5.36
C LEU A 238 -12.46 -18.84 -5.04
N HIS A 239 -11.32 -19.31 -4.55
CA HIS A 239 -11.08 -20.72 -4.19
C HIS A 239 -11.72 -21.12 -2.85
N GLU A 240 -12.07 -20.15 -2.01
CA GLU A 240 -12.74 -20.38 -0.71
C GLU A 240 -14.27 -20.33 -0.85
N ARG A 241 -14.78 -20.13 -2.08
CA ARG A 241 -16.20 -19.92 -2.38
C ARG A 241 -16.78 -21.12 -3.15
N PRO A 242 -18.08 -21.42 -3.03
CA PRO A 242 -18.76 -22.58 -3.60
C PRO A 242 -19.05 -22.37 -5.10
N LEU A 243 -18.03 -21.98 -5.86
CA LEU A 243 -18.10 -21.79 -7.30
C LEU A 243 -17.77 -23.12 -7.99
N THR A 244 -18.55 -23.49 -9.02
CA THR A 244 -18.41 -24.77 -9.72
C THR A 244 -17.21 -24.75 -10.66
N ASP A 245 -16.85 -23.57 -11.18
CA ASP A 245 -15.63 -23.33 -11.94
C ASP A 245 -15.25 -21.83 -11.90
N PRO A 246 -14.38 -21.40 -10.95
CA PRO A 246 -13.97 -20.01 -10.85
C PRO A 246 -12.94 -19.59 -11.90
N VAL A 247 -12.52 -20.45 -12.84
CA VAL A 247 -11.42 -20.17 -13.79
C VAL A 247 -11.71 -18.94 -14.63
N VAL A 248 -12.94 -18.78 -15.14
CA VAL A 248 -13.31 -17.60 -15.95
C VAL A 248 -13.12 -16.30 -15.16
N LEU A 249 -13.50 -16.29 -13.88
CA LEU A 249 -13.31 -15.13 -13.00
C LEU A 249 -11.82 -14.87 -12.71
N GLN A 250 -11.03 -15.94 -12.51
CA GLN A 250 -9.58 -15.83 -12.32
C GLN A 250 -8.88 -15.27 -13.56
N GLU A 251 -9.27 -15.69 -14.75
CA GLU A 251 -8.74 -15.15 -16.00
C GLU A 251 -8.99 -13.64 -16.13
N HIS A 252 -10.20 -13.18 -15.80
CA HIS A 252 -10.51 -11.75 -15.80
C HIS A 252 -9.67 -10.99 -14.77
N LEU A 253 -9.50 -11.52 -13.55
CA LEU A 253 -8.66 -10.90 -12.53
C LEU A 253 -7.19 -10.79 -12.97
N THR A 254 -6.65 -11.83 -13.61
CA THR A 254 -5.28 -11.82 -14.15
C THR A 254 -5.13 -10.77 -15.25
N ARG A 255 -6.04 -10.72 -16.23
CA ARG A 255 -6.04 -9.68 -17.28
C ARG A 255 -6.09 -8.27 -16.70
N ILE A 256 -6.93 -8.05 -15.68
CA ILE A 256 -7.03 -6.74 -15.01
C ILE A 256 -5.70 -6.40 -14.32
N ARG A 257 -5.12 -7.35 -13.58
CA ARG A 257 -3.85 -7.17 -12.85
C ARG A 257 -2.72 -6.77 -13.78
N ASP A 258 -2.57 -7.49 -14.89
CA ASP A 258 -1.47 -7.31 -15.83
C ASP A 258 -1.66 -6.04 -16.69
N GLY A 259 -2.92 -5.66 -16.96
CA GLY A 259 -3.27 -4.50 -17.80
C GLY A 259 -3.34 -3.15 -17.09
N LEU A 260 -3.39 -3.09 -15.76
CA LEU A 260 -3.70 -1.89 -14.97
C LEU A 260 -2.93 -0.62 -15.36
N VAL A 261 -1.66 -0.78 -15.74
CA VAL A 261 -0.80 0.32 -16.22
C VAL A 261 -0.54 0.21 -17.73
N ALA A 262 -0.38 -1.02 -18.24
CA ALA A 262 0.03 -1.28 -19.62
C ALA A 262 -1.10 -1.03 -20.64
N ASP A 263 -2.35 -1.38 -20.30
CA ASP A 263 -3.52 -1.18 -21.14
C ASP A 263 -4.78 -0.86 -20.29
N PRO A 264 -4.92 0.41 -19.85
CA PRO A 264 -6.05 0.83 -19.03
C PRO A 264 -7.41 0.61 -19.70
N ALA A 265 -7.49 0.66 -21.02
CA ALA A 265 -8.74 0.49 -21.75
C ALA A 265 -9.19 -0.98 -21.76
N ALA A 266 -8.27 -1.91 -22.01
CA ALA A 266 -8.53 -3.34 -21.88
C ALA A 266 -8.85 -3.75 -20.43
N THR A 267 -8.22 -3.11 -19.45
CA THR A 267 -8.56 -3.32 -18.03
C THR A 267 -10.00 -2.93 -17.73
N ILE A 268 -10.47 -1.76 -18.19
CA ILE A 268 -11.86 -1.31 -17.98
C ILE A 268 -12.84 -2.30 -18.64
N SER A 269 -12.54 -2.78 -19.85
CA SER A 269 -13.35 -3.83 -20.50
C SER A 269 -13.38 -5.12 -19.67
N SER A 270 -12.23 -5.55 -19.14
CA SER A 270 -12.13 -6.76 -18.31
C SER A 270 -12.90 -6.65 -16.99
N CYS A 271 -12.96 -5.46 -16.38
CA CYS A 271 -13.77 -5.20 -15.19
C CYS A 271 -15.27 -5.45 -15.42
N LYS A 272 -15.80 -5.04 -16.58
CA LYS A 272 -17.19 -5.31 -16.98
C LYS A 272 -17.41 -6.80 -17.20
N SER A 273 -16.51 -7.45 -17.94
CA SER A 273 -16.60 -8.90 -18.23
C SER A 273 -16.53 -9.76 -16.96
N LEU A 274 -15.77 -9.32 -15.95
CA LEU A 274 -15.74 -9.97 -14.64
C LEU A 274 -17.12 -9.95 -13.97
N LEU A 275 -17.75 -8.78 -13.85
CA LEU A 275 -19.07 -8.66 -13.23
C LEU A 275 -20.13 -9.44 -14.02
N GLU A 276 -20.08 -9.37 -15.35
CA GLU A 276 -20.99 -10.13 -16.20
C GLU A 276 -20.88 -11.63 -15.96
N SER A 277 -19.65 -12.16 -15.97
CA SER A 277 -19.40 -13.58 -15.72
C SER A 277 -19.83 -13.97 -14.31
N LEU A 278 -19.53 -13.13 -13.31
CA LEU A 278 -19.93 -13.36 -11.93
C LEU A 278 -21.46 -13.47 -11.80
N PHE A 279 -22.20 -12.50 -12.35
CA PHE A 279 -23.66 -12.50 -12.24
C PHE A 279 -24.26 -13.71 -12.96
N LYS A 280 -23.74 -14.09 -14.13
CA LYS A 280 -24.18 -15.29 -14.83
C LYS A 280 -23.91 -16.55 -14.02
N ILE A 281 -22.72 -16.71 -13.43
CA ILE A 281 -22.39 -17.85 -12.58
C ILE A 281 -23.36 -17.94 -11.39
N VAL A 282 -23.63 -16.83 -10.69
CA VAL A 282 -24.56 -16.82 -9.54
C VAL A 282 -25.99 -17.21 -9.97
N LEU A 283 -26.46 -16.69 -11.10
CA LEU A 283 -27.79 -17.00 -11.64
C LEU A 283 -27.89 -18.46 -12.12
N ASP A 284 -26.89 -18.95 -12.86
CA ASP A 284 -26.83 -20.32 -13.37
C ASP A 284 -26.84 -21.34 -12.23
N GLN A 285 -26.03 -21.12 -11.18
CA GLN A 285 -25.96 -22.01 -10.02
C GLN A 285 -27.19 -21.94 -9.12
N SER A 286 -27.93 -20.84 -9.19
CA SER A 286 -29.20 -20.66 -8.48
C SER A 286 -30.41 -21.03 -9.36
N PHE A 287 -30.17 -21.61 -10.55
CA PHE A 287 -31.19 -22.04 -11.51
C PHE A 287 -32.17 -20.92 -11.94
N ILE A 288 -31.66 -19.70 -12.08
CA ILE A 288 -32.44 -18.53 -12.52
C ILE A 288 -32.18 -18.24 -14.00
N ASP A 289 -33.22 -18.31 -14.83
CA ASP A 289 -33.13 -18.01 -16.25
C ASP A 289 -32.91 -16.51 -16.53
N TYR A 290 -32.04 -16.24 -17.51
CA TYR A 290 -31.81 -14.90 -18.07
C TYR A 290 -31.67 -14.95 -19.60
N PRO A 291 -32.22 -13.95 -20.32
CA PRO A 291 -31.97 -13.79 -21.75
C PRO A 291 -30.49 -13.55 -22.05
N ARG A 292 -29.99 -14.10 -23.17
CA ARG A 292 -28.62 -13.83 -23.64
C ARG A 292 -28.34 -12.37 -23.99
N ALA A 293 -29.39 -11.59 -24.22
CA ALA A 293 -29.31 -10.17 -24.55
C ALA A 293 -29.23 -9.26 -23.31
N ASP A 294 -29.39 -9.82 -22.10
CA ASP A 294 -29.36 -9.01 -20.88
C ASP A 294 -27.98 -8.39 -20.67
N ASP A 295 -27.96 -7.09 -20.43
CA ASP A 295 -26.76 -6.33 -20.08
C ASP A 295 -26.40 -6.47 -18.59
N VAL A 296 -25.23 -5.95 -18.20
CA VAL A 296 -24.73 -6.07 -16.83
C VAL A 296 -25.68 -5.43 -15.79
N PRO A 297 -26.25 -4.23 -16.02
CA PRO A 297 -27.30 -3.70 -15.15
C PRO A 297 -28.54 -4.59 -15.01
N GLN A 298 -29.00 -5.23 -16.08
CA GLN A 298 -30.15 -6.14 -16.05
C GLN A 298 -29.82 -7.43 -15.28
N LEU A 299 -28.66 -8.03 -15.53
CA LEU A 299 -28.16 -9.18 -14.78
C LEU A 299 -28.02 -8.87 -13.29
N TYR A 300 -27.47 -7.70 -12.94
CA TYR A 300 -27.33 -7.28 -11.54
C TYR A 300 -28.68 -7.19 -10.83
N ARG A 301 -29.73 -6.64 -11.47
CA ARG A 301 -31.07 -6.56 -10.86
C ARG A 301 -31.61 -7.94 -10.53
N LYS A 302 -31.46 -8.92 -11.44
CA LYS A 302 -31.87 -10.31 -11.19
C LYS A 302 -31.13 -10.92 -10.01
N VAL A 303 -29.81 -10.68 -9.92
CA VAL A 303 -29.00 -11.13 -8.76
C VAL A 303 -29.46 -10.42 -7.48
N ALA A 304 -29.73 -9.12 -7.53
CA ALA A 304 -30.19 -8.36 -6.37
C ALA A 304 -31.56 -8.86 -5.85
N ASP A 305 -32.46 -9.21 -6.77
CA ASP A 305 -33.76 -9.80 -6.45
C ASP A 305 -33.59 -11.21 -5.85
N LEU A 306 -32.78 -12.06 -6.48
CA LEU A 306 -32.43 -13.40 -5.99
C LEU A 306 -31.88 -13.36 -4.56
N LEU A 307 -30.94 -12.45 -4.30
CA LEU A 307 -30.30 -12.28 -2.99
C LEU A 307 -31.16 -11.47 -2.00
N SER A 308 -32.34 -11.01 -2.41
CA SER A 308 -33.24 -10.19 -1.60
C SER A 308 -32.56 -8.97 -0.98
N LEU A 309 -31.69 -8.28 -1.73
CA LEU A 309 -30.91 -7.14 -1.23
C LEU A 309 -31.80 -5.99 -0.77
N SER A 310 -32.97 -5.79 -1.38
CA SER A 310 -33.93 -4.78 -0.96
C SER A 310 -34.56 -5.06 0.41
N ALA A 311 -34.53 -6.31 0.88
CA ALA A 311 -35.04 -6.73 2.18
C ALA A 311 -33.96 -6.72 3.27
N GLU A 312 -32.74 -6.28 2.95
CA GLU A 312 -31.65 -6.20 3.91
C GLU A 312 -31.98 -5.20 5.03
N SER A 313 -31.73 -5.63 6.26
CA SER A 313 -32.03 -4.87 7.46
C SER A 313 -30.96 -5.12 8.52
N VAL A 314 -30.65 -4.08 9.28
CA VAL A 314 -29.72 -4.13 10.40
C VAL A 314 -30.52 -4.44 11.67
N PRO A 315 -30.26 -5.55 12.37
CA PRO A 315 -30.93 -5.88 13.62
C PRO A 315 -30.85 -4.72 14.62
N ALA A 316 -31.97 -4.42 15.27
CA ALA A 316 -32.07 -3.35 16.28
C ALA A 316 -31.80 -1.90 15.79
N SER A 317 -31.69 -1.63 14.48
CA SER A 317 -31.52 -0.27 13.96
C SER A 317 -32.28 0.01 12.65
N ALA A 318 -33.43 0.67 12.76
CA ALA A 318 -34.21 1.12 11.59
C ALA A 318 -33.43 2.14 10.73
N ARG A 319 -32.70 3.08 11.37
CA ARG A 319 -31.85 4.04 10.65
C ARG A 319 -30.65 3.37 9.98
N GLY A 320 -30.06 2.35 10.61
CA GLY A 320 -28.99 1.54 10.02
C GLY A 320 -29.47 0.76 8.81
N SER A 321 -30.69 0.21 8.89
CA SER A 321 -31.35 -0.46 7.75
C SER A 321 -31.58 0.51 6.60
N GLU A 322 -32.11 1.71 6.86
CA GLU A 322 -32.33 2.72 5.82
C GLU A 322 -31.02 3.17 5.15
N ALA A 323 -29.95 3.37 5.94
CA ALA A 323 -28.64 3.75 5.42
C ALA A 323 -28.03 2.62 4.55
N SER A 324 -28.13 1.38 5.00
CA SER A 324 -27.63 0.21 4.25
C SER A 324 -28.37 0.07 2.93
N GLN A 325 -29.71 0.16 2.93
CA GLN A 325 -30.51 0.14 1.71
C GLN A 325 -30.18 1.30 0.75
N LYS A 326 -29.81 2.48 1.25
CA LYS A 326 -29.31 3.59 0.40
C LYS A 326 -27.98 3.23 -0.27
N ILE A 327 -27.07 2.59 0.44
CA ILE A 327 -25.79 2.12 -0.12
C ILE A 327 -26.04 1.05 -1.20
N LEU A 328 -26.93 0.09 -0.95
CA LEU A 328 -27.29 -0.95 -1.92
C LEU A 328 -27.88 -0.36 -3.21
N ARG A 329 -28.77 0.65 -3.10
CA ARG A 329 -29.26 1.39 -4.27
C ARG A 329 -28.14 2.10 -5.02
N THR A 330 -27.14 2.61 -4.30
CA THR A 330 -25.98 3.26 -4.92
C THR A 330 -25.12 2.24 -5.68
N LEU A 331 -25.02 0.98 -5.21
CA LEU A 331 -24.32 -0.08 -5.95
C LEU A 331 -24.95 -0.35 -7.32
N VAL A 332 -26.28 -0.33 -7.45
CA VAL A 332 -26.98 -0.43 -8.76
C VAL A 332 -26.47 0.68 -9.70
N THR A 333 -26.41 1.91 -9.21
CA THR A 333 -25.92 3.07 -9.96
C THR A 333 -24.44 2.91 -10.33
N THR A 334 -23.62 2.40 -9.42
CA THR A 334 -22.20 2.12 -9.67
C THR A 334 -22.02 1.10 -10.80
N VAL A 335 -22.79 0.01 -10.80
CA VAL A 335 -22.76 -1.00 -11.86
C VAL A 335 -23.19 -0.40 -13.21
N GLY A 336 -24.24 0.43 -13.22
CA GLY A 336 -24.66 1.17 -14.42
C GLY A 336 -23.59 2.11 -14.94
N THR A 337 -23.03 2.94 -14.06
CA THR A 337 -21.96 3.90 -14.39
C THR A 337 -20.70 3.20 -14.88
N LEU A 338 -20.38 2.02 -14.34
CA LEU A 338 -19.24 1.22 -14.79
C LEU A 338 -19.47 0.67 -16.22
N ALA A 339 -20.69 0.27 -16.55
CA ALA A 339 -21.04 -0.15 -17.91
C ALA A 339 -20.92 1.03 -18.91
N GLU A 340 -21.37 2.22 -18.51
CA GLU A 340 -21.20 3.45 -19.30
C GLU A 340 -19.70 3.81 -19.47
N LEU A 341 -18.92 3.77 -18.39
CA LEU A 341 -17.48 4.02 -18.42
C LEU A 341 -16.76 3.07 -19.38
N ARG A 342 -17.14 1.79 -19.39
CA ARG A 342 -16.64 0.82 -20.37
C ARG A 342 -17.05 1.18 -21.78
N ASN A 343 -18.28 1.62 -22.02
CA ASN A 343 -18.70 1.99 -23.37
C ASN A 343 -17.89 3.18 -23.91
N GLU A 344 -17.57 4.16 -23.06
CA GLU A 344 -16.79 5.33 -23.44
C GLU A 344 -15.28 5.06 -23.54
N LEU A 345 -14.71 4.32 -22.59
CA LEU A 345 -13.25 4.16 -22.44
C LEU A 345 -12.71 2.77 -22.74
N GLY A 346 -13.56 1.76 -22.84
CA GLY A 346 -13.17 0.39 -23.20
C GLY A 346 -12.83 0.23 -24.68
N ILE A 347 -12.29 -0.94 -25.01
CA ILE A 347 -11.82 -1.30 -26.37
C ILE A 347 -12.86 -2.04 -27.22
N ASP A 348 -14.00 -2.38 -26.61
CA ASP A 348 -15.00 -3.21 -27.27
C ASP A 348 -15.67 -2.49 -28.45
N HIS A 349 -16.04 -3.27 -29.47
CA HIS A 349 -16.66 -2.83 -30.72
C HIS A 349 -15.77 -2.05 -31.71
N GLY A 350 -14.45 -2.00 -31.47
CA GLY A 350 -13.49 -1.46 -32.45
C GLY A 350 -13.68 0.03 -32.69
N LYS A 351 -13.05 0.87 -31.88
CA LYS A 351 -13.10 2.33 -32.04
C LYS A 351 -12.10 2.80 -33.10
N SER A 352 -12.48 3.82 -33.87
CA SER A 352 -11.61 4.49 -34.85
C SER A 352 -10.51 5.32 -34.20
N GLU A 353 -10.66 5.66 -32.92
CA GLU A 353 -9.73 6.49 -32.14
C GLU A 353 -9.16 5.71 -30.94
N ARG A 354 -7.95 6.07 -30.52
CA ARG A 354 -7.31 5.48 -29.33
C ARG A 354 -8.09 5.89 -28.07
N SER A 355 -8.30 4.94 -27.16
CA SER A 355 -8.96 5.23 -25.89
C SER A 355 -8.17 6.26 -25.06
N ALA A 356 -8.88 7.24 -24.48
CA ALA A 356 -8.33 8.21 -23.54
C ALA A 356 -8.19 7.66 -22.10
N ALA A 357 -8.34 6.35 -21.90
CA ALA A 357 -8.23 5.71 -20.60
C ALA A 357 -6.83 5.89 -19.98
N LEU A 358 -6.81 6.22 -18.69
CA LEU A 358 -5.60 6.38 -17.89
C LEU A 358 -5.59 5.33 -16.78
N ALA A 359 -4.41 5.00 -16.27
CA ALA A 359 -4.25 4.00 -15.20
C ALA A 359 -5.12 4.31 -13.97
N ARG A 360 -5.34 5.59 -13.64
CA ARG A 360 -6.25 5.99 -12.54
C ARG A 360 -7.73 5.65 -12.82
N HIS A 361 -8.18 5.69 -14.08
CA HIS A 361 -9.54 5.33 -14.48
C HIS A 361 -9.73 3.81 -14.40
N ALA A 362 -8.72 3.04 -14.85
CA ALA A 362 -8.70 1.59 -14.70
C ALA A 362 -8.71 1.16 -13.22
N ARG A 363 -7.95 1.83 -12.35
CA ARG A 363 -7.98 1.60 -10.90
C ARG A 363 -9.34 1.90 -10.27
N LEU A 364 -9.99 3.00 -10.68
CA LEU A 364 -11.33 3.33 -10.21
C LEU A 364 -12.34 2.24 -10.61
N ALA A 365 -12.31 1.82 -11.87
CA ALA A 365 -13.16 0.75 -12.39
C ALA A 365 -12.93 -0.56 -11.64
N LEU A 366 -11.68 -0.95 -11.43
CA LEU A 366 -11.32 -2.14 -10.66
C LEU A 366 -11.88 -2.10 -9.24
N ASN A 367 -11.64 -1.02 -8.50
CA ASN A 367 -12.10 -0.92 -7.12
C ASN A 367 -13.63 -1.01 -7.03
N ALA A 368 -14.35 -0.34 -7.95
CA ALA A 368 -15.81 -0.46 -8.04
C ALA A 368 -16.26 -1.89 -8.34
N THR A 369 -15.60 -2.57 -9.29
CA THR A 369 -15.87 -3.98 -9.62
C THR A 369 -15.64 -4.90 -8.43
N VAL A 370 -14.53 -4.76 -7.71
CA VAL A 370 -14.21 -5.62 -6.58
C VAL A 370 -15.19 -5.41 -5.43
N THR A 371 -15.52 -4.17 -5.09
CA THR A 371 -16.54 -3.87 -4.06
C THR A 371 -17.88 -4.52 -4.38
N VAL A 372 -18.33 -4.46 -5.64
CA VAL A 372 -19.58 -5.13 -6.05
C VAL A 372 -19.43 -6.65 -5.99
N ALA A 373 -18.33 -7.19 -6.50
CA ALA A 373 -18.11 -8.63 -6.58
C ALA A 373 -18.02 -9.30 -5.20
N GLU A 374 -17.25 -8.71 -4.27
CA GLU A 374 -17.12 -9.20 -2.90
C GLU A 374 -18.48 -9.21 -2.19
N PHE A 375 -19.19 -8.09 -2.24
CA PHE A 375 -20.49 -7.97 -1.58
C PHE A 375 -21.50 -9.00 -2.10
N ILE A 376 -21.57 -9.21 -3.42
CA ILE A 376 -22.45 -10.20 -4.03
C ILE A 376 -22.06 -11.62 -3.63
N LEU A 377 -20.76 -11.95 -3.68
CA LEU A 377 -20.29 -13.28 -3.35
C LEU A 377 -20.44 -13.60 -1.86
N ASP A 378 -20.19 -12.64 -0.96
CA ASP A 378 -20.36 -12.80 0.49
C ASP A 378 -21.84 -12.99 0.83
N THR A 379 -22.71 -12.16 0.24
CA THR A 379 -24.15 -12.29 0.45
C THR A 379 -24.65 -13.63 -0.08
N TRP A 380 -24.22 -14.04 -1.28
CA TRP A 380 -24.63 -15.31 -1.86
C TRP A 380 -24.19 -16.51 -1.02
N GLN A 381 -22.94 -16.49 -0.51
CA GLN A 381 -22.46 -17.47 0.46
C GLN A 381 -23.35 -17.56 1.69
N GLU A 382 -23.66 -16.42 2.32
CA GLU A 382 -24.50 -16.38 3.52
C GLU A 382 -25.91 -16.94 3.25
N ARG A 383 -26.48 -16.67 2.07
CA ARG A 383 -27.79 -17.21 1.68
C ARG A 383 -27.77 -18.73 1.45
N LEU A 384 -26.66 -19.27 0.95
CA LEU A 384 -26.45 -20.71 0.84
C LEU A 384 -26.30 -21.35 2.23
N ASP A 385 -25.44 -20.78 3.09
CA ASP A 385 -25.17 -21.29 4.43
C ASP A 385 -26.40 -21.26 5.34
N SER A 386 -27.26 -20.25 5.18
CA SER A 386 -28.53 -20.13 5.88
C SER A 386 -29.66 -20.99 5.28
N GLY A 387 -29.42 -21.69 4.17
CA GLY A 387 -30.40 -22.54 3.47
C GLY A 387 -31.51 -21.77 2.76
N GLN A 388 -31.35 -20.45 2.58
CA GLN A 388 -32.32 -19.62 1.85
C GLN A 388 -32.21 -19.80 0.34
N LEU A 389 -31.02 -20.18 -0.14
CA LEU A 389 -30.78 -20.62 -1.51
C LEU A 389 -30.33 -22.09 -1.50
N SER A 390 -30.70 -22.80 -2.58
CA SER A 390 -30.20 -24.15 -2.81
C SER A 390 -28.84 -24.07 -3.52
N GLY A 391 -27.84 -24.77 -3.01
CA GLY A 391 -26.52 -24.82 -3.61
C GLY A 391 -26.47 -25.69 -4.88
N PRO A 392 -25.37 -25.61 -5.65
CA PRO A 392 -25.13 -26.53 -6.74
C PRO A 392 -25.09 -27.97 -6.21
N ALA A 393 -25.80 -28.86 -6.88
CA ALA A 393 -25.89 -30.29 -6.55
C ALA A 393 -24.56 -31.03 -6.77
#